data_AF-A0A2E4KSY9-F1
#
_entry.id   AF-A0A2E4KSY9-F1
#
_cell.length_a   1.000
_cell.length_b   1.000
_cell.length_c   1.000
_cell.angle_alpha   90.00
_cell.angle_beta   90.00
_cell.angle_gamma   90.00
#
_symmetry.space_group_name_H-M   'P 1'
#
loop_
_entity.id
_entity.type
_entity.pdbx_description
1 polymer ?
#
loop_
_entity_poly.entity_id
_entity_poly.type
_entity_poly.pdbx_seq_one_letter_code
_entity_poly.pdbx_strand_id
1 'polypeptide(L)'
;MVNPMVVILGIGVLSAIFGALLIFAPELVLKAERQANRLFMTDTALIKNRIPLGIAMLIASAFLGYTYIADPLREILFLLIAITAGVFGVLLLVSPDTILKAERSANKLYMTDAFFFKHRVVIGTCLLLASAFMVRTYLLFAT
;
A
#
# COMPACT_ATOMS: atom_id res chain seq x y z
N MET A 1 -26.32 -9.49 7.84
CA MET A 1 -25.61 -8.73 8.90
C MET A 1 -24.49 -9.62 9.41
N VAL A 2 -23.22 -9.21 9.25
CA VAL A 2 -22.08 -10.02 9.71
C VAL A 2 -21.99 -9.90 11.23
N ASN A 3 -21.95 -11.02 11.94
CA ASN A 3 -21.86 -11.01 13.40
C ASN A 3 -20.45 -10.52 13.81
N PRO A 4 -20.35 -9.38 14.52
CA PRO A 4 -19.06 -8.77 14.87
C PRO A 4 -18.16 -9.72 15.69
N MET A 5 -18.73 -10.67 16.43
CA MET A 5 -17.95 -11.66 17.17
C MET A 5 -17.19 -12.64 16.25
N VAL A 6 -17.81 -13.04 15.13
CA VAL A 6 -17.18 -13.92 14.13
C VAL A 6 -16.03 -13.19 13.41
N VAL A 7 -16.17 -11.87 13.22
CA VAL A 7 -15.11 -11.02 12.66
C VAL A 7 -13.91 -10.96 13.59
N ILE A 8 -14.14 -10.77 14.90
CA ILE A 8 -13.07 -10.74 15.91
C ILE A 8 -12.34 -12.08 16.00
N LEU A 9 -13.08 -13.20 15.98
CA LEU A 9 -12.48 -14.54 15.99
C LEU A 9 -11.67 -14.80 14.71
N GLY A 10 -12.20 -14.40 13.55
CA GLY A 10 -11.47 -14.49 12.28
C GLY A 10 -10.16 -13.71 12.29
N ILE A 11 -10.18 -12.46 12.76
CA ILE A 11 -8.98 -11.62 12.91
C ILE A 11 -8.00 -12.24 13.92
N GLY A 12 -8.50 -12.77 15.05
CA GLY A 12 -7.69 -13.44 16.06
C GLY A 12 -6.95 -14.66 15.49
N VAL A 13 -7.65 -15.56 14.80
CA VAL A 13 -7.05 -16.75 14.17
C VAL A 13 -6.02 -16.36 13.10
N LEU A 14 -6.34 -15.37 12.26
CA LEU A 14 -5.39 -14.83 11.26
C LEU A 14 -4.12 -14.26 11.92
N SER A 15 -4.28 -13.49 13.00
CA SER A 15 -3.17 -12.93 13.77
C SER A 15 -2.30 -14.01 14.41
N ALA A 16 -2.90 -15.08 14.94
CA ALA A 16 -2.17 -16.23 15.49
C ALA A 16 -1.35 -16.96 14.42
N ILE A 17 -1.95 -17.20 13.25
CA ILE A 17 -1.27 -17.83 12.12
C ILE A 17 -0.08 -16.98 11.67
N PHE A 18 -0.28 -15.66 11.50
CA PHE A 18 0.80 -14.73 11.13
C PHE A 18 1.91 -14.66 12.20
N GLY A 19 1.54 -14.59 13.49
CA GLY A 19 2.50 -14.58 14.60
C GLY A 19 3.34 -15.86 14.68
N ALA A 20 2.71 -17.02 14.47
CA ALA A 20 3.41 -18.30 14.41
C ALA A 20 4.32 -18.39 13.17
N LEU A 21 3.83 -17.95 11.99
CA LEU A 21 4.63 -17.93 10.75
C LEU A 21 5.87 -17.05 10.89
N LEU A 22 5.75 -15.89 11.54
CA LEU A 22 6.88 -14.98 11.79
C LEU A 22 7.95 -15.57 12.72
N ILE A 23 7.56 -16.40 13.70
CA ILE A 23 8.48 -17.02 14.65
C ILE A 23 9.15 -18.26 14.05
N PHE A 24 8.36 -19.15 13.40
CA PHE A 24 8.84 -20.46 12.96
C PHE A 24 9.28 -20.52 11.51
N ALA A 25 8.67 -19.72 10.62
CA ALA A 25 8.94 -19.76 9.18
C ALA A 25 9.07 -18.35 8.58
N PRO A 26 10.04 -17.54 9.07
CA PRO A 26 10.21 -16.16 8.62
C PRO A 26 10.50 -16.08 7.11
N GLU A 27 11.13 -17.11 6.53
CA GLU A 27 11.44 -17.17 5.11
C GLU A 27 10.21 -17.18 4.19
N LEU A 28 9.08 -17.74 4.65
CA LEU A 28 7.83 -17.77 3.89
C LEU A 28 7.16 -16.40 3.85
N VAL A 29 7.13 -15.71 5.00
CA VAL A 29 6.65 -14.32 5.08
C VAL A 29 7.53 -13.43 4.19
N LEU A 30 8.84 -13.60 4.25
CA LEU A 30 9.79 -12.86 3.43
C LEU A 30 9.65 -13.16 1.94
N LYS A 31 9.30 -14.39 1.55
CA LYS A 31 9.08 -14.71 0.13
C LYS A 31 7.80 -14.06 -0.38
N ALA A 32 6.75 -14.02 0.44
CA ALA A 32 5.51 -13.30 0.15
C ALA A 32 5.74 -11.77 0.11
N GLU A 33 6.47 -11.21 1.07
CA GLU A 33 6.85 -9.80 1.10
C GLU A 33 7.77 -9.44 -0.06
N ARG A 34 8.78 -10.25 -0.40
CA ARG A 34 9.63 -10.04 -1.59
C ARG A 34 8.85 -10.13 -2.87
N GLN A 35 7.87 -11.02 -2.96
CA GLN A 35 7.01 -11.14 -4.14
C GLN A 35 6.09 -9.94 -4.27
N ALA A 36 5.57 -9.40 -3.17
CA ALA A 36 4.87 -8.12 -3.13
C ALA A 36 5.81 -6.94 -3.46
N ASN A 37 7.02 -6.91 -2.91
CA ASN A 37 8.04 -5.89 -3.17
C ASN A 37 8.50 -5.90 -4.64
N ARG A 38 8.53 -7.10 -5.27
CA ARG A 38 8.77 -7.26 -6.71
C ARG A 38 7.59 -6.77 -7.54
N LEU A 39 6.37 -6.83 -7.03
CA LEU A 39 5.18 -6.22 -7.63
C LEU A 39 5.17 -4.69 -7.48
N PHE A 40 5.75 -4.18 -6.38
CA PHE A 40 6.06 -2.76 -6.15
C PHE A 40 7.30 -2.24 -6.91
N MET A 41 7.93 -3.06 -7.78
CA MET A 41 8.82 -2.56 -8.83
C MET A 41 8.01 -1.90 -9.96
N THR A 42 7.10 -1.00 -9.61
CA THR A 42 6.49 -0.04 -10.54
C THR A 42 7.57 0.74 -11.29
N ASP A 43 8.74 0.93 -10.69
CA ASP A 43 9.95 1.53 -11.30
C ASP A 43 10.23 1.00 -12.74
N THR A 44 10.09 -0.31 -12.97
CA THR A 44 10.43 -0.89 -14.30
C THR A 44 9.32 -0.67 -15.32
N ALA A 45 8.06 -0.78 -14.90
CA ALA A 45 6.90 -0.54 -15.77
C ALA A 45 6.76 0.95 -16.12
N LEU A 46 7.03 1.82 -15.14
CA LEU A 46 6.92 3.28 -15.24
C LEU A 46 8.02 3.86 -16.14
N ILE A 47 9.25 3.34 -16.09
CA ILE A 47 10.31 3.71 -17.05
C ILE A 47 10.03 3.14 -18.45
N LYS A 48 9.63 1.87 -18.55
CA LYS A 48 9.40 1.20 -19.85
C LYS A 48 8.25 1.85 -20.62
N ASN A 49 7.21 2.31 -19.92
CA ASN A 49 6.05 2.96 -20.50
C ASN A 49 6.01 4.47 -20.20
N ARG A 50 7.15 5.12 -19.93
CA ARG A 50 7.20 6.54 -19.50
C ARG A 50 6.49 7.50 -20.46
N ILE A 51 6.65 7.29 -21.77
CA ILE A 51 6.10 8.14 -22.82
C ILE A 51 4.58 7.97 -22.92
N PRO A 52 4.03 6.75 -23.10
CA PRO A 52 2.59 6.57 -23.13
C PRO A 52 1.91 6.96 -21.81
N LEU A 53 2.55 6.73 -20.65
CA LEU A 53 2.01 7.12 -19.35
C LEU A 53 1.99 8.65 -19.15
N GLY A 54 3.08 9.34 -19.51
CA GLY A 54 3.15 10.80 -19.42
C GLY A 54 2.14 11.48 -20.34
N ILE A 55 1.99 11.00 -21.58
CA ILE A 55 0.98 11.49 -22.53
C ILE A 55 -0.44 11.22 -22.01
N ALA A 56 -0.71 10.03 -21.49
CA ALA A 56 -2.02 9.70 -20.91
C ALA A 56 -2.36 10.63 -19.73
N MET A 57 -1.39 10.93 -18.85
CA MET A 57 -1.58 11.87 -17.74
C MET A 57 -1.83 13.31 -18.22
N LEU A 58 -1.16 13.76 -19.29
CA LEU A 58 -1.44 15.08 -19.88
C LEU A 58 -2.82 15.15 -20.52
N ILE A 59 -3.26 14.09 -21.21
CA ILE A 59 -4.60 13.99 -21.77
C ILE A 59 -5.64 14.00 -20.64
N ALA A 60 -5.41 13.25 -19.56
CA ALA A 60 -6.28 13.25 -18.38
C ALA A 60 -6.34 14.63 -17.72
N SER A 61 -5.20 15.31 -17.59
CA SER A 61 -5.13 16.68 -17.04
C SER A 61 -5.94 17.66 -17.90
N ALA A 62 -5.77 17.62 -19.23
CA ALA A 62 -6.52 18.47 -20.15
C ALA A 62 -8.02 18.17 -20.12
N PHE A 63 -8.40 16.89 -20.07
CA PHE A 63 -9.79 16.46 -19.98
C PHE A 63 -10.44 16.90 -18.67
N LEU A 64 -9.77 16.68 -17.53
CA LEU A 64 -10.29 17.08 -16.21
C LEU A 64 -10.37 18.61 -16.06
N GLY A 65 -9.39 19.34 -16.60
CA GLY A 65 -9.43 20.80 -16.67
C GLY A 65 -10.58 21.31 -17.53
N TYR A 66 -10.85 20.65 -18.67
CA TYR A 66 -12.00 20.96 -19.51
C TYR A 66 -13.32 20.67 -18.77
N THR A 67 -13.46 19.53 -18.10
CA THR A 67 -14.67 19.19 -17.33
C THR A 67 -14.94 20.14 -16.16
N TYR A 68 -13.88 20.72 -15.58
CA TYR A 68 -14.02 21.75 -14.55
C TYR A 68 -14.59 23.07 -15.11
N ILE A 69 -14.17 23.47 -16.32
CA ILE A 69 -14.63 24.71 -16.98
C ILE A 69 -16.02 24.53 -17.59
N ALA A 70 -16.36 23.34 -18.08
CA ALA A 70 -17.63 23.05 -18.77
C ALA A 70 -18.87 22.91 -17.84
N ASP A 71 -18.71 23.22 -16.55
CA ASP A 71 -19.73 23.28 -15.48
C ASP A 71 -20.32 22.00 -14.84
N PRO A 72 -20.19 20.72 -15.28
CA PRO A 72 -21.02 19.67 -14.68
C PRO A 72 -20.45 19.17 -13.34
N LEU A 73 -19.18 19.45 -13.04
CA LEU A 73 -18.41 18.93 -11.91
C LEU A 73 -17.44 20.02 -11.38
N ARG A 74 -17.97 21.17 -10.99
CA ARG A 74 -17.19 22.30 -10.46
C ARG A 74 -16.69 22.04 -9.03
N GLU A 75 -16.11 20.87 -8.82
CA GLU A 75 -15.45 20.51 -7.58
C GLU A 75 -13.98 20.90 -7.67
N ILE A 76 -13.50 21.60 -6.65
CA ILE A 76 -12.09 21.94 -6.45
C ILE A 76 -11.21 20.67 -6.51
N LEU A 77 -11.76 19.51 -6.17
CA LEU A 77 -11.14 18.20 -6.32
C LEU A 77 -10.71 17.91 -7.76
N PHE A 78 -11.54 18.17 -8.76
CA PHE A 78 -11.19 17.91 -10.17
C PHE A 78 -10.08 18.84 -10.67
N LEU A 79 -10.10 20.11 -10.26
CA LEU A 79 -9.02 21.05 -10.55
C LEU A 79 -7.69 20.60 -9.91
N LEU A 80 -7.73 20.17 -8.65
CA LEU A 80 -6.56 19.69 -7.92
C LEU A 80 -5.97 18.43 -8.58
N ILE A 81 -6.82 17.49 -9.00
CA ILE A 81 -6.41 16.28 -9.71
C ILE A 81 -5.87 16.63 -11.10
N ALA A 82 -6.49 17.58 -11.81
CA ALA A 82 -6.02 18.03 -13.12
C ALA A 82 -4.62 18.67 -13.05
N ILE A 83 -4.40 19.56 -12.08
CA ILE A 83 -3.10 20.21 -11.87
C ILE A 83 -2.04 19.18 -11.46
N THR A 84 -2.35 18.29 -10.51
CA THR A 84 -1.38 17.26 -10.08
C THR A 84 -1.05 16.28 -11.20
N ALA A 85 -2.04 15.82 -11.97
CA ALA A 85 -1.83 14.98 -13.15
C ALA A 85 -1.00 15.68 -14.24
N GLY A 86 -1.22 16.98 -14.45
CA GLY A 86 -0.45 17.78 -15.40
C GLY A 86 1.01 17.92 -14.99
N VAL A 87 1.26 18.26 -13.73
CA VAL A 87 2.61 18.36 -13.16
C VAL A 87 3.33 17.00 -13.23
N PHE A 88 2.67 15.91 -12.86
CA PHE A 88 3.23 14.55 -12.97
C PHE A 88 3.47 14.13 -14.42
N GLY A 89 2.57 14.44 -15.35
CA GLY A 89 2.73 14.15 -16.78
C GLY A 89 3.93 14.87 -17.40
N VAL A 90 4.13 16.15 -17.06
CA VAL A 90 5.31 16.92 -17.50
C VAL A 90 6.60 16.38 -16.88
N LEU A 91 6.61 16.11 -15.57
CA LEU A 91 7.77 15.55 -14.87
C LEU A 91 8.18 14.18 -15.43
N LEU A 92 7.22 13.34 -15.82
CA LEU A 92 7.49 12.04 -16.47
C LEU A 92 8.17 12.18 -17.84
N LEU A 93 7.84 13.22 -18.59
CA LEU A 93 8.39 13.47 -19.93
C LEU A 93 9.74 14.18 -19.89
N VAL A 94 9.92 15.14 -18.96
CA VAL A 94 11.10 16.03 -18.91
C VAL A 94 12.19 15.48 -17.98
N SER A 95 11.83 15.00 -16.80
CA SER A 95 12.80 14.64 -15.75
C SER A 95 12.39 13.38 -14.97
N PRO A 96 12.38 12.20 -15.61
CA PRO A 96 11.92 10.95 -14.98
C PRO A 96 12.77 10.56 -13.76
N ASP A 97 14.04 10.99 -13.71
CA ASP A 97 14.95 10.69 -12.60
C ASP A 97 14.52 11.33 -11.28
N THR A 98 13.77 12.43 -11.32
CA THR A 98 13.24 13.09 -10.11
C THR A 98 12.09 12.29 -9.50
N ILE A 99 11.19 11.75 -10.33
CA ILE A 99 10.10 10.86 -9.91
C ILE A 99 10.69 9.56 -9.36
N LEU A 100 11.70 9.00 -10.05
CA LEU A 100 12.36 7.77 -9.59
C LEU A 100 13.11 7.98 -8.26
N LYS A 101 13.69 9.14 -8.01
CA LYS A 101 14.28 9.46 -6.70
C LYS A 101 13.21 9.58 -5.61
N ALA A 102 12.06 10.18 -5.93
CA ALA A 102 10.94 10.27 -4.99
C ALA A 102 10.35 8.89 -4.68
N GLU A 103 10.13 8.04 -5.70
CA GLU A 103 9.69 6.66 -5.52
C GLU A 103 10.73 5.83 -4.75
N ARG A 104 12.02 5.91 -5.09
CA ARG A 104 13.07 5.21 -4.32
C ARG A 104 13.20 5.71 -2.89
N SER A 105 12.99 6.99 -2.63
CA SER A 105 13.00 7.52 -1.27
C SER A 105 11.81 7.00 -0.46
N ALA A 106 10.62 6.89 -1.08
CA ALA A 106 9.46 6.25 -0.47
C ALA A 106 9.66 4.74 -0.28
N ASN A 107 10.29 4.07 -1.25
CA ASN A 107 10.59 2.63 -1.21
C ASN A 107 11.67 2.32 -0.14
N LYS A 108 12.65 3.22 0.06
CA LYS A 108 13.67 3.09 1.12
C LYS A 108 13.09 3.21 2.53
N LEU A 109 11.99 3.94 2.69
CA LEU A 109 11.22 4.02 3.94
C LEU A 109 10.51 2.69 4.27
N TYR A 110 10.36 1.79 3.28
CA TYR A 110 9.74 0.47 3.40
C TYR A 110 10.74 -0.68 3.25
N MET A 111 11.95 -0.55 3.80
CA MET A 111 12.78 -1.73 4.05
C MET A 111 12.27 -2.47 5.29
N THR A 112 11.04 -2.98 5.20
CA THR A 112 10.40 -3.82 6.23
C THR A 112 11.27 -5.03 6.55
N ASP A 113 11.98 -5.58 5.56
CA ASP A 113 12.89 -6.72 5.74
C ASP A 113 13.88 -6.54 6.92
N ALA A 114 14.54 -5.38 7.05
CA ALA A 114 15.54 -5.16 8.10
C ALA A 114 14.92 -4.88 9.49
N PHE A 115 13.78 -4.19 9.51
CA PHE A 115 13.04 -3.90 10.73
C PHE A 115 12.38 -5.17 11.31
N PHE A 116 11.75 -5.97 10.43
CA PHE A 116 11.13 -7.23 10.77
C PHE A 116 12.17 -8.25 11.25
N PHE A 117 13.35 -8.34 10.65
CA PHE A 117 14.39 -9.26 11.14
C PHE A 117 14.87 -8.90 12.55
N LYS A 118 15.10 -7.61 12.82
CA LYS A 118 15.62 -7.15 14.12
C LYS A 118 14.61 -7.34 15.25
N HIS A 119 13.32 -7.22 14.96
CA HIS A 119 12.25 -7.27 15.96
C HIS A 119 11.31 -8.47 15.79
N ARG A 120 11.66 -9.49 14.99
CA ARG A 120 10.79 -10.64 14.65
C ARG A 120 10.16 -11.30 15.87
N VAL A 121 10.95 -11.47 16.94
CA VAL A 121 10.50 -12.09 18.18
C VAL A 121 9.52 -11.16 18.89
N VAL A 122 9.86 -9.88 19.03
CA VAL A 122 9.00 -8.89 19.69
C VAL A 122 7.65 -8.74 18.97
N ILE A 123 7.67 -8.62 17.64
CA ILE A 123 6.47 -8.49 16.81
C ILE A 123 5.63 -9.77 16.86
N GLY A 124 6.26 -10.94 16.70
CA GLY A 124 5.58 -12.23 16.77
C GLY A 124 4.95 -12.49 18.14
N THR A 125 5.66 -12.19 19.23
CA THR A 125 5.12 -12.33 20.59
C THR A 125 3.98 -11.34 20.86
N CYS A 126 4.09 -10.08 20.40
CA CYS A 126 2.98 -9.13 20.48
C CYS A 126 1.73 -9.60 19.70
N LEU A 127 1.90 -10.15 18.50
CA LEU A 127 0.80 -10.70 17.70
C LEU A 127 0.13 -11.92 18.37
N LEU A 128 0.91 -12.79 19.00
CA LEU A 128 0.38 -13.93 19.76
C LEU A 128 -0.36 -13.47 21.02
N LEU A 129 0.17 -12.47 21.75
CA LEU A 129 -0.50 -11.88 22.90
C LEU A 129 -1.80 -11.17 22.51
N ALA A 130 -1.80 -10.43 21.40
CA ALA A 130 -2.99 -9.79 20.86
C ALA A 130 -4.03 -10.84 20.43
N SER A 131 -3.61 -11.92 19.78
CA SER A 131 -4.48 -13.05 19.44
C SER A 131 -5.08 -13.69 20.70
N ALA A 132 -4.27 -13.97 21.72
CA ALA A 132 -4.73 -14.55 22.96
C ALA A 132 -5.74 -13.62 23.67
N PHE A 133 -5.51 -12.32 23.64
CA PHE A 133 -6.45 -11.31 24.14
C PHE A 133 -7.77 -11.31 23.36
N MET A 134 -7.73 -11.37 22.02
CA MET A 134 -8.92 -11.38 21.17
C MET A 134 -9.74 -12.67 21.31
N VAL A 135 -9.09 -13.82 21.44
CA VAL A 135 -9.76 -15.10 21.71
C VAL A 135 -10.37 -15.07 23.11
N ARG A 136 -9.67 -14.52 24.10
CA ARG A 136 -10.20 -14.35 25.46
C ARG A 136 -11.42 -13.43 25.48
N THR A 137 -11.39 -12.29 24.78
CA THR A 137 -12.57 -11.41 24.69
C THR A 137 -13.71 -12.08 23.95
N TYR A 138 -13.45 -12.80 22.86
CA TYR A 138 -14.50 -13.60 22.21
C TYR A 138 -15.14 -14.59 23.20
N LEU A 139 -14.34 -15.37 23.93
CA LEU A 139 -14.85 -16.35 24.90
C LEU A 139 -15.63 -15.71 26.06
N LEU A 140 -15.24 -14.51 26.50
CA LEU A 140 -15.91 -13.78 27.58
C LEU A 140 -17.23 -13.11 27.16
N PHE A 141 -17.37 -12.73 25.88
CA PHE A 141 -18.56 -12.04 25.36
C PHE A 141 -19.48 -12.96 24.54
N ALA A 142 -19.04 -14.17 24.18
CA ALA A 142 -19.85 -15.18 23.48
C ALA A 142 -20.62 -16.12 24.42
N THR A 143 -20.33 -16.09 25.74
CA THR A 143 -21.14 -16.70 26.81
C THR A 143 -22.15 -15.70 27.35
#